data_AF-A0A3M6KDY0-F1
#
_entry.id   AF-A0A3M6KDY0-F1
#
_cell.length_a   1.000
_cell.length_b   1.000
_cell.length_c   1.000
_cell.angle_alpha   90.00
_cell.angle_beta   90.00
_cell.angle_gamma   90.00
#
_symmetry.space_group_name_H-M   'P 1'
#
loop_
_entity.id
_entity.type
_entity.pdbx_description
1 polymer ?
#
loop_
_entity_poly.entity_id
_entity_poly.type
_entity_poly.pdbx_seq_one_letter_code
_entity_poly.pdbx_strand_id
1 'polypeptide(L)'
;MIEGIGLEVWAQIATAVATCVLVILLYFTIKQFESQVEVSRIQTEFRFRPWIGPTGPITKMEKSISEDCQFDIAIKNYGELPASKVTAKFVKSTEPLTRDAINSPTATSYDLGPVMPTMEKHYWFFIDSELWQKAEAGISPLHTVLYFEYDHSGKKNGYGMLSKYSPSAKNFIHSDMWIDS
;
A
#
# COMPACT_ATOMS: atom_id res chain seq x y z
N MET A 1 7.38 -53.46 -57.40
CA MET A 1 7.20 -53.48 -55.92
C MET A 1 8.29 -52.74 -55.14
N ILE A 2 9.37 -52.24 -55.76
CA ILE A 2 10.46 -51.55 -55.04
C ILE A 2 10.22 -50.01 -54.95
N GLU A 3 9.39 -49.43 -55.83
CA GLU A 3 9.12 -47.98 -55.85
C GLU A 3 8.20 -47.48 -54.72
N GLY A 4 7.35 -48.33 -54.14
CA GLY A 4 6.44 -47.94 -53.05
C GLY A 4 7.13 -47.75 -51.69
N ILE A 5 8.19 -48.53 -51.43
CA ILE A 5 8.88 -48.56 -50.13
C ILE A 5 9.72 -47.28 -49.92
N GLY A 6 10.33 -46.75 -50.97
CA GLY A 6 11.09 -45.50 -50.88
C GLY A 6 10.21 -44.30 -50.55
N LEU A 7 9.03 -44.21 -51.18
CA LEU A 7 8.12 -43.08 -51.03
C LEU A 7 7.47 -43.04 -49.64
N GLU A 8 7.16 -44.20 -49.05
CA GLU A 8 6.69 -44.32 -47.66
C GLU A 8 7.76 -43.92 -46.64
N VAL A 9 9.01 -44.34 -46.83
CA VAL A 9 10.13 -43.97 -45.93
C VAL A 9 10.41 -42.46 -45.99
N TRP A 10 10.37 -41.85 -47.18
CA TRP A 10 10.51 -40.40 -47.33
C TRP A 10 9.35 -39.63 -46.68
N ALA A 11 8.12 -40.12 -46.78
CA ALA A 11 6.95 -39.52 -46.13
C ALA A 11 7.04 -39.60 -44.59
N GLN A 12 7.55 -40.70 -44.05
CA GLN A 12 7.78 -40.86 -42.60
C GLN A 12 8.87 -39.91 -42.09
N ILE A 13 9.99 -39.79 -42.82
CA ILE A 13 11.07 -38.85 -42.47
C ILE A 13 10.58 -37.41 -42.54
N ALA A 14 9.83 -37.03 -43.57
CA ALA A 14 9.25 -35.69 -43.70
C ALA A 14 8.29 -35.36 -42.54
N THR A 15 7.46 -36.33 -42.14
CA THR A 15 6.53 -36.18 -41.00
C THR A 15 7.29 -36.04 -39.68
N ALA A 16 8.35 -36.82 -39.48
CA ALA A 16 9.20 -36.72 -38.29
C ALA A 16 9.88 -35.34 -38.22
N VAL A 17 10.45 -34.87 -39.32
CA VAL A 17 11.07 -33.53 -39.41
C VAL A 17 10.05 -32.43 -39.13
N ALA A 18 8.86 -32.50 -39.75
CA ALA A 18 7.78 -31.53 -39.51
C ALA A 18 7.34 -31.51 -38.04
N THR A 19 7.28 -32.68 -37.39
CA THR A 19 6.94 -32.79 -35.97
C THR A 19 8.04 -32.17 -35.10
N CYS A 20 9.32 -32.42 -35.39
CA CYS A 20 10.43 -31.79 -34.68
C CYS A 20 10.42 -30.26 -34.82
N VAL A 21 10.18 -29.73 -36.02
CA VAL A 21 10.06 -28.28 -36.25
C VAL A 21 8.86 -27.72 -35.47
N LEU A 22 7.72 -28.41 -35.49
CA LEU A 22 6.54 -27.99 -34.72
C LEU A 22 6.84 -27.90 -33.22
N VAL A 23 7.53 -28.89 -32.65
CA VAL A 23 7.92 -28.88 -31.23
C VAL A 23 8.83 -27.69 -30.91
N ILE A 24 9.78 -27.38 -31.79
CA ILE A 24 10.69 -26.23 -31.61
C ILE A 24 9.91 -24.91 -31.66
N LEU A 25 9.01 -24.74 -32.64
CA LEU A 25 8.17 -23.55 -32.74
C LEU A 25 7.25 -23.39 -31.53
N LEU A 26 6.70 -24.50 -31.03
CA LEU A 26 5.83 -24.52 -29.85
C LEU A 26 6.61 -24.14 -28.59
N TYR A 27 7.86 -24.60 -28.46
CA TYR A 27 8.77 -24.18 -27.39
C TYR A 27 9.02 -22.66 -27.41
N PHE A 28 9.35 -22.09 -28.58
CA PHE A 28 9.53 -20.64 -28.70
C PHE A 28 8.25 -19.86 -28.42
N THR A 29 7.10 -20.39 -28.84
CA THR A 29 5.79 -19.80 -28.57
C THR A 29 5.50 -19.76 -27.07
N ILE A 30 5.77 -20.86 -26.35
CA ILE A 30 5.64 -20.89 -24.88
C ILE A 30 6.55 -19.85 -24.24
N LYS A 31 7.81 -19.76 -24.67
CA LYS A 31 8.77 -18.76 -24.15
C LYS A 31 8.30 -17.32 -24.39
N GLN A 32 7.72 -17.06 -25.56
CA GLN A 32 7.16 -15.75 -25.88
C GLN A 32 5.94 -15.44 -25.00
N PHE A 33 5.06 -16.40 -24.76
CA PHE A 33 3.93 -16.24 -23.85
C PHE A 33 4.37 -15.96 -22.41
N GLU A 34 5.39 -16.67 -21.90
CA GLU A 34 5.96 -16.42 -20.57
C GLU A 34 6.39 -14.96 -20.41
N SER A 35 7.13 -14.42 -21.39
CA SER A 35 7.59 -13.03 -21.35
C SER A 35 6.45 -12.03 -21.44
N GLN A 36 5.44 -12.28 -22.28
CA GLN A 36 4.26 -11.39 -22.39
C GLN A 36 3.44 -11.38 -21.11
N VAL A 37 3.28 -12.54 -20.47
CA VAL A 37 2.58 -12.65 -19.18
C VAL A 37 3.35 -11.91 -18.11
N GLU A 38 4.68 -12.00 -18.08
CA GLU A 38 5.50 -11.26 -17.12
C GLU A 38 5.37 -9.74 -17.27
N VAL A 39 5.47 -9.23 -18.50
CA VAL A 39 5.28 -7.79 -18.77
C VAL A 39 3.86 -7.35 -18.42
N SER A 40 2.86 -8.16 -18.76
CA SER A 40 1.45 -7.87 -18.43
C SER A 40 1.22 -7.87 -16.94
N ARG A 41 1.83 -8.81 -16.19
CA ARG A 41 1.77 -8.87 -14.73
C ARG A 41 2.37 -7.60 -14.13
N ILE A 42 3.56 -7.20 -14.58
CA ILE A 42 4.23 -5.97 -14.11
C ILE A 42 3.34 -4.76 -14.38
N GLN A 43 2.83 -4.59 -15.60
CA GLN A 43 1.94 -3.48 -15.94
C GLN A 43 0.66 -3.49 -15.12
N THR A 44 0.11 -4.67 -14.85
CA THR A 44 -1.09 -4.84 -14.01
C THR A 44 -0.80 -4.50 -12.56
N GLU A 45 0.31 -4.97 -11.97
CA GLU A 45 0.70 -4.64 -10.58
C GLU A 45 0.96 -3.14 -10.39
N PHE A 46 1.62 -2.47 -11.36
CA PHE A 46 1.85 -1.03 -11.28
C PHE A 46 0.58 -0.21 -11.46
N ARG A 47 -0.34 -0.65 -12.32
CA ARG A 47 -1.60 0.05 -12.60
C ARG A 47 -2.65 -0.18 -11.52
N PHE A 48 -2.80 -1.42 -11.09
CA PHE A 48 -3.82 -1.85 -10.14
C PHE A 48 -3.15 -2.12 -8.80
N ARG A 49 -3.03 -1.07 -7.99
CA ARG A 49 -2.59 -1.16 -6.60
C ARG A 49 -3.58 -0.43 -5.69
N PRO A 50 -3.79 -0.90 -4.45
CA PRO A 50 -4.48 -0.09 -3.45
C PRO A 50 -3.63 1.16 -3.18
N TRP A 51 -4.30 2.30 -3.01
CA TRP A 51 -3.64 3.54 -2.65
C TRP A 51 -4.41 4.19 -1.51
N ILE A 52 -3.91 3.99 -0.30
CA ILE A 52 -4.53 4.57 0.89
C ILE A 52 -3.87 5.91 1.19
N GLY A 53 -4.69 6.91 1.47
CA GLY A 53 -4.22 8.20 1.95
C GLY A 53 -5.30 8.93 2.74
N PRO A 54 -4.92 9.97 3.48
CA PRO A 54 -5.88 10.83 4.16
C PRO A 54 -6.72 11.63 3.15
N THR A 55 -8.00 11.81 3.42
CA THR A 55 -8.89 12.64 2.59
C THR A 55 -8.98 14.08 3.08
N GLY A 56 -8.63 14.33 4.35
CA GLY A 56 -8.77 15.63 4.99
C GLY A 56 -7.77 15.86 6.12
N PRO A 57 -7.85 17.02 6.77
CA PRO A 57 -6.99 17.35 7.90
C PRO A 57 -7.35 16.51 9.12
N ILE A 58 -6.41 16.45 10.07
CA ILE A 58 -6.68 15.91 11.40
C ILE A 58 -7.64 16.85 12.12
N THR A 59 -8.80 16.35 12.53
CA THR A 59 -9.80 17.15 13.25
C THR A 59 -9.92 16.72 14.70
N LYS A 60 -10.10 17.68 15.61
CA LYS A 60 -10.40 17.38 17.00
C LYS A 60 -11.89 17.10 17.14
N MET A 61 -12.24 16.03 17.84
CA MET A 61 -13.63 15.74 18.15
C MET A 61 -14.12 16.57 19.34
N GLU A 62 -15.33 17.11 19.24
CA GLU A 62 -15.93 17.91 20.31
C GLU A 62 -16.24 17.08 21.57
N LYS A 63 -16.63 15.82 21.37
CA LYS A 63 -16.93 14.87 22.44
C LYS A 63 -15.94 13.72 22.36
N SER A 64 -15.09 13.63 23.36
CA SER A 64 -14.21 12.47 23.52
C SER A 64 -14.96 11.34 24.22
N ILE A 65 -14.66 10.11 23.82
CA ILE A 65 -15.12 8.89 24.48
C ILE A 65 -14.25 8.56 25.72
N SER A 66 -13.08 9.21 25.84
CA SER A 66 -12.11 9.06 26.94
C SER A 66 -11.91 10.38 27.69
N GLU A 67 -11.21 10.33 28.82
CA GLU A 67 -10.71 11.54 29.51
C GLU A 67 -9.67 12.30 28.67
N ASP A 68 -9.05 11.60 27.71
CA ASP A 68 -8.10 12.16 26.74
C ASP A 68 -8.78 12.87 25.58
N CYS A 69 -8.05 13.75 24.89
CA CYS A 69 -8.56 14.42 23.69
C CYS A 69 -8.55 13.47 22.49
N GLN A 70 -9.72 13.31 21.87
CA GLN A 70 -9.91 12.46 20.70
C GLN A 70 -9.75 13.25 19.40
N PHE A 71 -9.03 12.67 18.45
CA PHE A 71 -8.79 13.20 17.12
C PHE A 71 -9.26 12.21 16.06
N ASP A 72 -9.74 12.75 14.95
CA ASP A 72 -10.24 12.02 13.79
C ASP A 72 -9.39 12.33 12.56
N ILE A 73 -9.10 11.28 11.79
CA ILE A 73 -8.58 11.40 10.44
C ILE A 73 -9.32 10.44 9.52
N ALA A 74 -9.86 11.00 8.44
CA ALA A 74 -10.48 10.22 7.37
C ALA A 74 -9.41 9.72 6.39
N ILE A 75 -9.47 8.44 6.07
CA ILE A 75 -8.64 7.79 5.06
C ILE A 75 -9.51 7.19 3.97
N LYS A 76 -9.00 7.19 2.74
CA LYS A 76 -9.68 6.60 1.59
C LYS A 76 -8.72 5.78 0.77
N ASN A 77 -9.26 4.71 0.19
CA ASN A 77 -8.57 3.98 -0.86
C ASN A 77 -8.89 4.62 -2.22
N TYR A 78 -7.90 5.33 -2.77
CA TYR A 78 -7.90 5.92 -4.10
C TYR A 78 -7.52 4.92 -5.21
N GLY A 79 -7.06 3.72 -4.83
CA GLY A 79 -6.72 2.66 -5.77
C GLY A 79 -7.95 1.91 -6.28
N GLU A 80 -7.76 1.17 -7.37
CA GLU A 80 -8.80 0.34 -7.99
C GLU A 80 -8.91 -1.05 -7.32
N LEU A 81 -7.95 -1.42 -6.48
CA LEU A 81 -7.96 -2.69 -5.74
C LEU A 81 -8.25 -2.49 -4.26
N PRO A 82 -8.94 -3.44 -3.61
CA PRO A 82 -9.12 -3.42 -2.16
C PRO A 82 -7.80 -3.60 -1.43
N ALA A 83 -7.60 -2.84 -0.35
CA ALA A 83 -6.55 -3.09 0.61
C ALA A 83 -7.07 -4.05 1.68
N SER A 84 -6.61 -5.29 1.71
CA SER A 84 -7.23 -6.34 2.53
C SER A 84 -7.03 -6.17 4.03
N LYS A 85 -5.88 -5.65 4.46
CA LYS A 85 -5.53 -5.48 5.86
C LYS A 85 -4.80 -4.17 6.08
N VAL A 86 -5.53 -3.16 6.53
CA VAL A 86 -5.01 -1.82 6.75
C VAL A 86 -4.76 -1.62 8.23
N THR A 87 -3.53 -1.30 8.61
CA THR A 87 -3.13 -1.06 9.99
C THR A 87 -2.75 0.40 10.15
N ALA A 88 -3.45 1.12 11.03
CA ALA A 88 -3.09 2.48 11.41
C ALA A 88 -2.10 2.43 12.58
N LYS A 89 -0.98 3.13 12.44
CA LYS A 89 0.02 3.32 13.49
C LYS A 89 0.08 4.79 13.86
N PHE A 90 0.16 5.07 15.16
CA PHE A 90 0.20 6.42 15.69
C PHE A 90 1.27 6.58 16.77
N VAL A 91 2.01 7.69 16.70
CA VAL A 91 2.99 8.08 17.70
C VAL A 91 2.80 9.56 18.00
N LYS A 92 2.91 9.95 19.27
CA LYS A 92 2.92 11.33 19.74
C LYS A 92 4.19 11.60 20.54
N SER A 93 4.75 12.80 20.41
CA SER A 93 5.90 13.25 21.18
C SER A 93 5.95 14.77 21.26
N THR A 94 6.62 15.28 22.28
CA THR A 94 7.01 16.70 22.37
C THR A 94 8.28 17.00 21.59
N GLU A 95 9.06 15.99 21.24
CA GLU A 95 10.26 16.12 20.42
C GLU A 95 9.95 15.87 18.94
N PRO A 96 10.76 16.42 18.01
CA PRO A 96 10.62 16.13 16.59
C PRO A 96 10.71 14.62 16.31
N LEU A 97 9.68 14.09 15.67
CA LEU A 97 9.62 12.68 15.29
C LEU A 97 10.23 12.46 13.91
N THR A 98 10.86 11.30 13.73
CA THR A 98 11.34 10.79 12.45
C THR A 98 10.45 9.64 11.97
N ARG A 99 10.63 9.21 10.72
CA ARG A 99 9.88 8.06 10.14
C ARG A 99 10.09 6.78 10.96
N ASP A 100 11.27 6.59 11.54
CA ASP A 100 11.60 5.42 12.36
C ASP A 100 10.77 5.32 13.65
N ALA A 101 10.15 6.42 14.10
CA ALA A 101 9.30 6.44 15.28
C ALA A 101 8.13 5.44 15.18
N ILE A 102 7.71 5.08 13.97
CA ILE A 102 6.63 4.10 13.72
C ILE A 102 6.99 2.71 14.26
N ASN A 103 8.28 2.39 14.36
CA ASN A 103 8.79 1.13 14.88
C ASN A 103 9.12 1.21 16.39
N SER A 104 8.87 2.36 17.02
CA SER A 104 9.12 2.54 18.45
C SER A 104 8.09 1.76 19.29
N PRO A 105 8.45 1.37 20.53
CA PRO A 105 7.51 0.68 21.43
C PRO A 105 6.36 1.58 21.91
N THR A 106 6.46 2.90 21.72
CA THR A 106 5.39 3.85 22.03
C THR A 106 4.39 4.01 20.89
N ALA A 107 4.63 3.36 19.74
CA ALA A 107 3.70 3.35 18.63
C ALA A 107 2.47 2.50 18.98
N THR A 108 1.30 3.13 18.94
CA THR A 108 0.03 2.40 19.00
C THR A 108 -0.31 1.92 17.60
N SER A 109 -0.86 0.70 17.51
CA SER A 109 -1.22 0.07 16.25
C SER A 109 -2.65 -0.44 16.34
N TYR A 110 -3.46 -0.16 15.32
CA TYR A 110 -4.85 -0.57 15.26
C TYR A 110 -5.18 -1.15 13.87
N ASP A 111 -5.84 -2.30 13.86
CA ASP A 111 -6.29 -2.94 12.62
C ASP A 111 -7.61 -2.31 12.17
N LEU A 112 -7.57 -1.53 11.09
CA LEU A 112 -8.76 -0.96 10.46
C LEU A 112 -9.49 -1.98 9.59
N GLY A 113 -8.92 -3.17 9.36
CA GLY A 113 -9.46 -4.18 8.47
C GLY A 113 -9.38 -3.77 7.00
N PRO A 114 -10.22 -4.36 6.12
CA PRO A 114 -10.14 -4.10 4.70
C PRO A 114 -10.66 -2.70 4.31
N VAL A 115 -10.01 -2.05 3.35
CA VAL A 115 -10.47 -0.80 2.74
C VAL A 115 -10.72 -0.99 1.24
N MET A 116 -12.00 -1.06 0.87
CA MET A 116 -12.45 -1.20 -0.52
C MET A 116 -12.15 0.04 -1.36
N PRO A 117 -12.06 -0.08 -2.70
CA PRO A 117 -11.91 1.07 -3.59
C PRO A 117 -12.97 2.13 -3.32
N THR A 118 -12.55 3.40 -3.29
CA THR A 118 -13.37 4.59 -3.00
C THR A 118 -13.99 4.67 -1.60
N MET A 119 -13.83 3.63 -0.78
CA MET A 119 -14.37 3.61 0.57
C MET A 119 -13.53 4.50 1.49
N GLU A 120 -14.23 5.28 2.32
CA GLU A 120 -13.64 6.10 3.36
C GLU A 120 -13.78 5.40 4.72
N LYS A 121 -12.75 5.48 5.55
CA LYS A 121 -12.77 5.06 6.95
C LYS A 121 -12.22 6.17 7.82
N HIS A 122 -12.75 6.25 9.03
CA HIS A 122 -12.30 7.18 10.05
C HIS A 122 -11.44 6.43 11.06
N TYR A 123 -10.25 6.97 11.32
CA TYR A 123 -9.38 6.48 12.38
C TYR A 123 -9.36 7.49 13.53
N TRP A 124 -9.63 6.99 14.73
CA TRP A 124 -9.60 7.78 15.94
C TRP A 124 -8.36 7.48 16.76
N PHE A 125 -7.68 8.53 17.20
CA PHE A 125 -6.52 8.44 18.07
C PHE A 125 -6.60 9.46 19.20
N PHE A 126 -5.87 9.17 20.28
CA PHE A 126 -6.00 9.89 21.55
C PHE A 126 -4.69 10.57 21.94
N ILE A 127 -4.80 11.83 22.35
CA ILE A 127 -3.69 12.63 22.88
C ILE A 127 -4.06 13.02 24.31
N ASP A 128 -3.10 12.90 25.21
CA ASP A 128 -3.33 13.12 26.64
C ASP A 128 -3.79 14.56 26.84
N SER A 129 -4.85 14.75 27.63
CA SER A 129 -5.51 16.05 27.76
C SER A 129 -4.56 17.15 28.26
N GLU A 130 -3.64 16.83 29.18
CA GLU A 130 -2.61 17.77 29.64
C GLU A 130 -1.63 18.17 28.53
N LEU A 131 -1.22 17.22 27.70
CA LEU A 131 -0.27 17.44 26.62
C LEU A 131 -0.92 18.26 25.50
N TRP A 132 -2.18 17.96 25.19
CA TRP A 132 -2.99 18.77 24.28
C TRP A 132 -3.15 20.21 24.79
N GLN A 133 -3.50 20.42 26.06
CA GLN A 133 -3.65 21.78 26.61
C GLN A 133 -2.35 22.59 26.52
N LYS A 134 -1.20 21.97 26.80
CA LYS A 134 0.12 22.62 26.65
C LYS A 134 0.43 22.96 25.19
N ALA A 135 0.05 22.08 24.25
CA ALA A 135 0.23 22.32 22.83
C ALA A 135 -0.70 23.42 22.32
N GLU A 136 -1.97 23.42 22.73
CA GLU A 136 -2.96 24.44 22.38
C GLU A 136 -2.58 25.82 22.91
N ALA A 137 -2.03 25.90 24.13
CA ALA A 137 -1.50 27.12 24.71
C ALA A 137 -0.15 27.57 24.09
N GLY A 138 0.46 26.75 23.23
CA GLY A 138 1.78 27.03 22.64
C GLY A 138 2.96 26.91 23.61
N ILE A 139 2.76 26.28 24.76
CA ILE A 139 3.78 26.09 25.80
C ILE A 139 4.76 24.97 25.41
N SER A 140 4.25 23.90 24.80
CA SER A 140 5.05 22.77 24.34
C SER A 140 4.73 22.43 22.89
N PRO A 141 5.72 22.14 22.03
CA PRO A 141 5.45 21.56 20.73
C PRO A 141 4.81 20.18 20.87
N LEU A 142 3.96 19.84 19.91
CA LEU A 142 3.33 18.52 19.77
C LEU A 142 3.57 18.03 18.35
N HIS A 143 4.31 16.92 18.26
CA HIS A 143 4.62 16.20 17.04
C HIS A 143 3.87 14.88 17.03
N THR A 144 3.31 14.53 15.88
CA THR A 144 2.61 13.27 15.67
C THR A 144 3.10 12.58 14.41
N VAL A 145 3.14 11.26 14.44
CA VAL A 145 3.31 10.42 13.26
C VAL A 145 2.06 9.60 13.08
N LEU A 146 1.50 9.60 11.87
CA LEU A 146 0.46 8.68 11.46
C LEU A 146 0.98 7.87 10.28
N TYR A 147 0.80 6.56 10.32
CA TYR A 147 1.20 5.66 9.24
C TYR A 147 0.13 4.61 8.98
N PHE A 148 -0.32 4.52 7.74
CA PHE A 148 -1.30 3.54 7.30
C PHE A 148 -0.58 2.46 6.48
N GLU A 149 -0.35 1.32 7.10
CA GLU A 149 0.32 0.16 6.52
C GLU A 149 -0.72 -0.77 5.86
N TYR A 150 -0.41 -1.32 4.69
CA TYR A 150 -1.21 -2.34 4.04
C TYR A 150 -0.37 -3.28 3.18
N ASP A 151 -0.83 -4.54 3.05
CA ASP A 151 -0.14 -5.55 2.23
C ASP A 151 -0.62 -5.49 0.78
N HIS A 152 0.32 -5.52 -0.17
CA HIS A 152 0.04 -5.68 -1.60
C HIS A 152 1.20 -6.40 -2.31
N SER A 153 0.88 -7.41 -3.12
CA SER A 153 1.84 -8.20 -3.92
C SER A 153 3.01 -8.76 -3.09
N GLY A 154 2.74 -9.21 -1.86
CA GLY A 154 3.74 -9.78 -0.95
C GLY A 154 4.66 -8.76 -0.27
N LYS A 155 4.42 -7.45 -0.46
CA LYS A 155 5.15 -6.35 0.18
C LYS A 155 4.25 -5.52 1.08
N LYS A 156 4.85 -4.94 2.11
CA LYS A 156 4.22 -3.90 2.93
C LYS A 156 4.34 -2.56 2.22
N ASN A 157 3.21 -1.98 1.92
CA ASN A 157 3.08 -0.62 1.40
C ASN A 157 2.48 0.26 2.49
N GLY A 158 2.58 1.56 2.34
CA GLY A 158 1.88 2.44 3.26
C GLY A 158 2.01 3.91 2.95
N TYR A 159 1.21 4.68 3.67
CA TYR A 159 1.24 6.14 3.62
C TYR A 159 1.57 6.68 5.01
N GLY A 160 2.63 7.49 5.09
CA GLY A 160 3.07 8.13 6.32
C GLY A 160 2.94 9.64 6.27
N MET A 161 2.64 10.23 7.43
CA MET A 161 2.71 11.66 7.62
C MET A 161 3.32 12.00 9.00
N LEU A 162 4.26 12.93 8.97
CA LEU A 162 4.77 13.62 10.15
C LEU A 162 4.07 14.95 10.26
N SER A 163 3.48 15.24 11.41
CA SER A 163 2.70 16.45 11.63
C SER A 163 3.14 17.15 12.90
N LYS A 164 3.09 18.48 12.88
CA LYS A 164 3.31 19.33 14.05
C LYS A 164 2.08 20.17 14.29
N TYR A 165 1.57 20.18 15.51
CA TYR A 165 0.48 21.07 15.86
C TYR A 165 0.94 22.53 15.87
N SER A 166 0.18 23.40 15.19
CA SER A 166 0.39 24.84 15.17
C SER A 166 -0.72 25.55 15.94
N PRO A 167 -0.41 26.17 17.09
CA PRO A 167 -1.40 26.90 17.89
C PRO A 167 -2.01 28.09 17.15
N SER A 168 -1.22 28.76 16.31
CA SER A 168 -1.65 29.91 15.51
C SER A 168 -2.64 29.53 14.42
N ALA A 169 -2.43 28.37 13.78
CA ALA A 169 -3.33 27.87 12.73
C ALA A 169 -4.47 27.00 13.29
N LYS A 170 -4.43 26.66 14.58
CA LYS A 170 -5.33 25.70 15.26
C LYS A 170 -5.46 24.38 14.49
N ASN A 171 -4.36 23.92 13.88
CA ASN A 171 -4.34 22.74 13.02
C ASN A 171 -2.98 22.05 13.05
N PHE A 172 -2.95 20.77 12.67
CA PHE A 172 -1.73 20.02 12.40
C PHE A 172 -1.17 20.41 11.04
N ILE A 173 0.08 20.85 11.02
CA ILE A 173 0.84 21.15 9.81
C ILE A 173 1.73 19.95 9.50
N HIS A 174 1.54 19.36 8.33
CA HIS A 174 2.35 18.22 7.88
C HIS A 174 3.75 18.71 7.50
N SER A 175 4.76 18.22 8.21
CA SER A 175 6.17 18.54 7.93
C SER A 175 6.76 17.62 6.87
N ASP A 176 6.29 16.37 6.80
CA ASP A 176 6.73 15.37 5.82
C ASP A 176 5.59 14.40 5.53
N MET A 177 5.51 13.93 4.28
CA MET A 177 4.56 12.92 3.82
C MET A 177 5.28 11.99 2.87
N TRP A 178 5.09 10.68 3.02
CA TRP A 178 5.76 9.70 2.18
C TRP A 178 4.90 8.48 1.92
N ILE A 179 5.29 7.74 0.89
CA ILE A 179 4.66 6.49 0.48
C ILE A 179 5.76 5.43 0.45
N ASP A 180 5.50 4.31 1.11
CA ASP A 180 6.35 3.12 1.06
C ASP A 180 5.78 2.12 0.04
N SER A 181 6.66 1.53 -0.78
CA SER A 181 6.32 0.62 -1.89
C SER A 181 7.27 -0.56 -2.06
#